data_AF-A0A2V6GXY7-F1
#
_entry.id   AF-A0A2V6GXY7-F1
#
_cell.length_a   1.000
_cell.length_b   1.000
_cell.length_c   1.000
_cell.angle_alpha   90.00
_cell.angle_beta   90.00
_cell.angle_gamma   90.00
#
_symmetry.space_group_name_H-M   'P 1'
#
loop_
_entity.id
_entity.type
_entity.pdbx_description
1 polymer ?
#
loop_
_entity_poly.entity_id
_entity_poly.type
_entity_poly.pdbx_seq_one_letter_code
_entity_poly.pdbx_strand_id
1 'polypeptide(L)'
;MLDRTGEPLEGATKHGHGSAYAISACVACYELTLNRECLELAKQAFTWLEEHAHDNKHGGYFVFYRRDGKPILSGDEGPVPGQTKDPIGTTFGFKDGNTTADLLDCFADLYRVWPDTLLRKRLEEMLCIVRDRLVVAPGVMHMFVHPDWTPVPDFARYGQSL
;
A
#
# COMPACT_ATOMS: atom_id res chain seq x y z
N MET A 1 -12.85 -6.30 4.51
CA MET A 1 -14.04 -6.97 3.94
C MET A 1 -15.24 -6.73 4.84
N LEU A 2 -16.43 -6.58 4.27
CA LEU A 2 -17.68 -6.43 5.02
C LEU A 2 -18.58 -7.65 4.77
N ASP A 3 -19.43 -7.99 5.72
CA ASP A 3 -20.51 -8.95 5.49
C ASP A 3 -21.70 -8.30 4.75
N ARG A 4 -22.77 -9.07 4.52
CA ARG A 4 -23.97 -8.58 3.80
C ARG A 4 -24.73 -7.47 4.53
N THR A 5 -24.50 -7.30 5.83
CA THR A 5 -25.10 -6.24 6.65
C THR A 5 -24.22 -4.99 6.74
N GLY A 6 -23.00 -5.05 6.19
CA GLY A 6 -22.02 -3.97 6.24
C GLY A 6 -21.08 -4.05 7.43
N GLU A 7 -21.15 -5.11 8.23
CA GLU A 7 -20.28 -5.27 9.39
C GLU A 7 -18.88 -5.73 8.96
N PRO A 8 -17.80 -5.16 9.54
CA PRO A 8 -16.45 -5.57 9.19
C PRO A 8 -16.17 -7.02 9.59
N LEU A 9 -15.84 -7.86 8.60
CA LEU A 9 -15.33 -9.22 8.84
C LEU A 9 -13.91 -9.18 9.41
N GLU A 10 -13.13 -8.17 9.02
CA GLU A 10 -11.77 -7.91 9.51
C GLU A 10 -11.68 -6.44 9.93
N GLY A 11 -12.18 -6.13 11.13
CA GLY A 11 -12.25 -4.75 11.65
C GLY A 11 -11.03 -4.30 12.46
N ALA A 12 -10.11 -5.22 12.77
CA ALA A 12 -8.96 -4.99 13.65
C ALA A 12 -7.69 -4.57 12.91
N THR A 13 -7.67 -4.71 11.58
CA THR A 13 -6.50 -4.48 10.73
C THR A 13 -6.83 -3.58 9.54
N LYS A 14 -5.79 -3.06 8.92
CA LYS A 14 -5.82 -2.30 7.66
C LYS A 14 -4.69 -2.81 6.77
N HIS A 15 -4.82 -2.60 5.47
CA HIS A 15 -3.85 -3.10 4.49
C HIS A 15 -3.60 -2.06 3.40
N GLY A 16 -2.32 -1.81 3.08
CA GLY A 16 -1.88 -0.84 2.08
C GLY A 16 -2.52 -1.06 0.71
N HIS A 17 -2.49 -2.30 0.21
CA HIS A 17 -3.21 -2.73 -1.00
C HIS A 17 -4.69 -2.27 -1.01
N GLY A 18 -5.48 -2.64 0.01
CA GLY A 18 -6.89 -2.24 0.09
C GLY A 18 -7.08 -0.71 0.18
N SER A 19 -6.19 -0.02 0.88
CA SER A 19 -6.18 1.44 0.94
C SER A 19 -5.90 2.09 -0.41
N ALA A 20 -4.97 1.55 -1.20
CA ALA A 20 -4.64 2.05 -2.54
C ALA A 20 -5.86 1.95 -3.48
N TYR A 21 -6.51 0.79 -3.54
CA TYR A 21 -7.74 0.63 -4.33
C TYR A 21 -8.86 1.55 -3.87
N ALA A 22 -9.02 1.76 -2.55
CA ALA A 22 -10.02 2.68 -2.03
C ALA A 22 -9.74 4.13 -2.46
N ILE A 23 -8.48 4.56 -2.45
CA ILE A 23 -8.06 5.88 -2.94
C ILE A 23 -8.38 6.03 -4.43
N SER A 24 -7.92 5.11 -5.29
CA SER A 24 -8.20 5.18 -6.73
C SER A 24 -9.70 5.15 -7.04
N ALA A 25 -10.49 4.33 -6.34
CA ALA A 25 -11.94 4.30 -6.51
C ALA A 25 -12.60 5.65 -6.12
N CYS A 26 -12.13 6.28 -5.05
CA CYS A 26 -12.61 7.60 -4.64
C CYS A 26 -12.23 8.69 -5.67
N VAL A 27 -11.01 8.64 -6.22
CA VAL A 27 -10.57 9.55 -7.28
C VAL A 27 -11.43 9.38 -8.53
N ALA A 28 -11.61 8.15 -9.01
CA ALA A 28 -12.44 7.88 -10.18
C ALA A 28 -13.90 8.34 -9.98
N CYS A 29 -14.46 8.10 -8.79
CA CYS A 29 -15.80 8.59 -8.44
C CYS A 29 -15.86 10.13 -8.45
N TYR A 30 -14.85 10.79 -7.91
CA TYR A 30 -14.76 12.26 -7.94
C TYR A 30 -14.64 12.80 -9.37
N GLU A 31 -13.81 12.22 -10.23
CA GLU A 31 -13.66 12.66 -11.62
C GLU A 31 -14.97 12.52 -12.42
N LEU A 32 -15.76 11.47 -12.15
CA LEU A 32 -17.03 11.22 -12.83
C LEU A 32 -18.19 12.09 -12.31
N THR A 33 -18.22 12.37 -11.01
CA THR A 33 -19.39 12.99 -10.35
C THR A 33 -19.16 14.40 -9.84
N LEU A 34 -17.89 14.82 -9.72
CA LEU A 34 -17.44 16.02 -9.01
C LEU A 34 -17.87 16.07 -7.53
N ASN A 35 -18.28 14.94 -6.94
CA ASN A 35 -18.63 14.88 -5.52
C ASN A 35 -17.38 15.04 -4.66
N ARG A 36 -17.27 16.21 -4.02
CA ARG A 36 -16.12 16.56 -3.18
C ARG A 36 -15.91 15.61 -2.00
N GLU A 37 -16.96 14.96 -1.49
CA GLU A 37 -16.83 13.99 -0.41
C GLU A 37 -15.94 12.81 -0.81
N CYS A 38 -15.97 12.38 -2.07
CA CYS A 38 -15.09 11.33 -2.58
C CYS A 38 -13.62 11.78 -2.56
N LEU A 39 -13.34 13.00 -3.01
CA LEU A 39 -11.98 13.54 -2.97
C LEU A 39 -11.48 13.70 -1.52
N GLU A 40 -12.31 14.18 -0.61
CA GLU A 40 -11.93 14.32 0.80
C GLU A 40 -11.68 12.96 1.46
N LEU A 41 -12.44 11.91 1.10
CA LEU A 41 -12.17 10.56 1.59
C LEU A 41 -10.82 10.02 1.07
N ALA A 42 -10.50 10.26 -0.21
CA ALA A 42 -9.20 9.89 -0.77
C ALA A 42 -8.04 10.58 -0.05
N LYS A 43 -8.18 11.89 0.24
CA LYS A 43 -7.19 12.67 1.01
C LYS A 43 -7.03 12.11 2.42
N GLN A 44 -8.13 11.81 3.11
CA GLN A 44 -8.07 11.22 4.46
C GLN A 44 -7.35 9.88 4.47
N ALA A 45 -7.59 9.03 3.46
CA ALA A 45 -6.89 7.76 3.33
C ALA A 45 -5.38 7.96 3.08
N PHE A 46 -5.00 8.89 2.20
CA PHE A 46 -3.59 9.25 1.98
C PHE A 46 -2.93 9.77 3.27
N THR A 47 -3.56 10.73 3.95
CA THR A 47 -3.04 11.28 5.22
C THR A 47 -2.86 10.18 6.27
N TRP A 48 -3.81 9.25 6.37
CA TRP A 48 -3.69 8.12 7.30
C TRP A 48 -2.49 7.21 6.95
N LEU A 49 -2.27 6.92 5.67
CA LEU A 49 -1.08 6.16 5.24
C LEU A 49 0.21 6.92 5.57
N GLU A 50 0.25 8.22 5.33
CA GLU A 50 1.41 9.04 5.64
C GLU A 50 1.74 9.06 7.15
N GLU A 51 0.73 9.17 8.00
CA GLU A 51 0.91 9.24 9.45
C GLU A 51 1.31 7.90 10.08
N HIS A 52 0.85 6.78 9.53
CA HIS A 52 0.94 5.48 10.19
C HIS A 52 1.74 4.42 9.43
N ALA A 53 1.75 4.50 8.10
CA ALA A 53 2.28 3.44 7.26
C ALA A 53 3.63 3.77 6.62
N HIS A 54 3.96 5.06 6.45
CA HIS A 54 5.22 5.46 5.85
C HIS A 54 6.42 5.07 6.74
N ASP A 55 7.39 4.37 6.15
CA ASP A 55 8.65 4.02 6.81
C ASP A 55 9.64 5.18 6.70
N ASN A 56 9.68 6.02 7.73
CA ASN A 56 10.59 7.17 7.77
C ASN A 56 12.09 6.80 7.81
N LYS A 57 12.44 5.54 8.03
CA LYS A 57 13.84 5.08 8.11
C LYS A 57 14.36 4.59 6.75
N HIS A 58 13.56 3.81 6.04
CA HIS A 58 13.99 3.18 4.78
C HIS A 58 13.16 3.62 3.56
N GLY A 59 12.15 4.48 3.75
CA GLY A 59 11.26 4.95 2.69
C GLY A 59 10.18 3.94 2.31
N GLY A 60 9.20 4.42 1.54
CA GLY A 60 8.00 3.66 1.16
C GLY A 60 7.12 3.31 2.35
N TYR A 61 6.25 2.31 2.20
CA TYR A 61 5.20 2.01 3.18
C TYR A 61 5.29 0.57 3.67
N PHE A 62 5.05 0.34 4.97
CA PHE A 62 4.74 -1.01 5.46
C PHE A 62 3.42 -1.48 4.84
N VAL A 63 3.14 -2.79 4.83
CA VAL A 63 2.00 -3.34 4.07
C VAL A 63 0.75 -3.55 4.93
N PHE A 64 0.93 -4.01 6.16
CA PHE A 64 -0.17 -4.46 7.02
C PHE A 64 -0.11 -3.78 8.38
N TYR A 65 -1.27 -3.38 8.90
CA TYR A 65 -1.36 -2.56 10.10
C TYR A 65 -2.51 -3.02 10.99
N ARG A 66 -2.37 -2.75 12.28
CA ARG A 66 -3.47 -2.73 13.22
C ARG A 66 -4.34 -1.50 12.97
N ARG A 67 -5.59 -1.54 13.45
CA ARG A 67 -6.54 -0.43 13.35
C ARG A 67 -6.01 0.88 13.95
N ASP A 68 -5.16 0.77 14.98
CA ASP A 68 -4.49 1.89 15.66
C ASP A 68 -3.30 2.47 14.86
N GLY A 69 -2.99 1.91 13.69
CA GLY A 69 -1.92 2.38 12.82
C GLY A 69 -0.55 1.77 13.13
N LYS A 70 -0.43 0.88 14.11
CA LYS A 70 0.84 0.16 14.33
C LYS A 70 1.07 -0.86 13.19
N PRO A 71 2.21 -0.82 12.48
CA PRO A 71 2.56 -1.87 11.52
C PRO A 71 2.64 -3.24 12.19
N ILE A 72 2.23 -4.28 11.46
CA ILE A 72 2.33 -5.69 11.89
C ILE A 72 3.58 -6.27 11.24
N LEU A 73 4.64 -6.45 12.04
CA LEU A 73 5.96 -6.81 11.54
C LEU A 73 6.37 -8.25 11.84
N SER A 74 5.53 -9.00 12.56
CA SER A 74 5.78 -10.41 12.88
C SER A 74 4.48 -11.17 13.18
N GLY A 75 4.56 -12.50 13.22
CA GLY A 75 3.42 -13.36 13.55
C GLY A 75 2.82 -13.12 14.93
N ASP A 76 3.66 -12.77 15.91
CA ASP A 76 3.21 -12.47 17.28
C ASP A 76 2.41 -11.16 17.37
N GLU A 77 2.56 -10.28 16.38
CA GLU A 77 1.80 -9.03 16.26
C GLU A 77 0.56 -9.18 15.38
N GLY A 78 0.39 -10.34 14.73
CA GLY A 78 -0.71 -10.64 13.84
C GLY A 78 -2.05 -10.76 14.57
N PRO A 79 -3.18 -10.60 13.85
CA PRO A 79 -4.51 -10.66 14.46
C PRO A 79 -4.92 -12.08 14.87
N VAL A 80 -4.30 -13.12 14.28
CA VAL A 80 -4.61 -14.53 14.52
C VAL A 80 -3.34 -15.25 15.00
N PRO A 81 -3.37 -15.96 16.16
CA PRO A 81 -2.22 -16.72 16.63
C PRO A 81 -1.71 -17.74 15.61
N GLY A 82 -0.41 -17.71 15.34
CA GLY A 82 0.25 -18.59 14.36
C GLY A 82 0.12 -18.15 12.90
N GLN A 83 -0.60 -17.06 12.61
CA GLN A 83 -0.60 -16.44 11.29
C GLN A 83 0.74 -15.75 11.04
N THR A 84 1.32 -15.98 9.86
CA THR A 84 2.61 -15.38 9.46
C THR A 84 2.51 -14.55 8.18
N LYS A 85 1.33 -14.55 7.54
CA LYS A 85 1.07 -13.86 6.28
C LYS A 85 -0.23 -13.08 6.34
N ASP A 86 -0.27 -11.95 5.64
CA ASP A 86 -1.48 -11.15 5.48
C ASP A 86 -2.48 -11.79 4.50
N PRO A 87 -3.68 -11.20 4.33
CA PRO A 87 -4.72 -11.75 3.45
C PRO A 87 -4.35 -11.86 1.96
N ILE A 88 -3.32 -11.14 1.48
CA ILE A 88 -2.85 -11.24 0.08
C ILE A 88 -1.61 -12.13 -0.07
N GLY A 89 -1.12 -12.68 1.05
CA GLY A 89 -0.04 -13.68 1.07
C GLY A 89 1.35 -13.10 1.32
N THR A 90 1.48 -11.83 1.66
CA THR A 90 2.77 -11.22 2.05
C THR A 90 3.12 -11.66 3.47
N THR A 91 4.37 -12.10 3.67
CA THR A 91 4.86 -12.47 5.00
C THR A 91 4.97 -11.22 5.88
N PHE A 92 4.49 -11.29 7.13
CA PHE A 92 4.58 -10.16 8.04
C PHE A 92 6.02 -9.68 8.22
N GLY A 93 6.19 -8.35 8.29
CA GLY A 93 7.50 -7.71 8.34
C GLY A 93 8.17 -7.49 6.98
N PHE A 94 7.66 -8.07 5.89
CA PHE A 94 8.10 -7.72 4.54
C PHE A 94 7.29 -6.54 3.98
N LYS A 95 7.94 -5.79 3.09
CA LYS A 95 7.25 -4.99 2.08
C LYS A 95 7.11 -5.84 0.82
N ASP A 96 6.15 -5.52 -0.02
CA ASP A 96 5.92 -6.28 -1.25
C ASP A 96 5.72 -5.38 -2.47
N GLY A 97 6.10 -5.90 -3.63
CA GLY A 97 6.05 -5.18 -4.89
C GLY A 97 4.64 -4.87 -5.38
N ASN A 98 3.65 -5.72 -5.05
CA ASN A 98 2.26 -5.51 -5.44
C ASN A 98 1.67 -4.28 -4.73
N THR A 99 1.69 -4.28 -3.39
CA THR A 99 1.23 -3.14 -2.60
C THR A 99 2.01 -1.86 -2.94
N THR A 100 3.32 -1.98 -3.18
CA THR A 100 4.15 -0.82 -3.57
C THR A 100 3.73 -0.24 -4.93
N ALA A 101 3.44 -1.10 -5.91
CA ALA A 101 2.96 -0.67 -7.22
C ALA A 101 1.54 -0.06 -7.15
N ASP A 102 0.62 -0.67 -6.40
CA ASP A 102 -0.73 -0.11 -6.23
C ASP A 102 -0.70 1.28 -5.56
N LEU A 103 0.20 1.49 -4.58
CA LEU A 103 0.39 2.78 -3.95
C LEU A 103 1.00 3.82 -4.90
N LEU A 104 1.94 3.41 -5.77
CA LEU A 104 2.46 4.28 -6.82
C LEU A 104 1.32 4.76 -7.74
N ASP A 105 0.51 3.83 -8.22
CA ASP A 105 -0.60 4.13 -9.13
C ASP A 105 -1.66 5.02 -8.45
N CYS A 106 -2.09 4.68 -7.23
CA CYS A 106 -3.11 5.47 -6.55
C CYS A 106 -2.63 6.87 -6.16
N PHE A 107 -1.33 7.05 -5.88
CA PHE A 107 -0.75 8.37 -5.64
C PHE A 107 -0.69 9.18 -6.94
N ALA A 108 -0.40 8.56 -8.08
CA ALA A 108 -0.46 9.22 -9.37
C ALA A 108 -1.89 9.69 -9.69
N ASP A 109 -2.89 8.83 -9.48
CA ASP A 109 -4.31 9.16 -9.64
C ASP A 109 -4.70 10.35 -8.75
N LEU A 110 -4.42 10.26 -7.45
CA LEU A 110 -4.79 11.31 -6.50
C LEU A 110 -4.08 12.63 -6.80
N TYR A 111 -2.82 12.60 -7.24
CA TYR A 111 -2.06 13.80 -7.55
C TYR A 111 -2.64 14.60 -8.72
N ARG A 112 -3.26 13.92 -9.69
CA ARG A 112 -3.90 14.58 -10.85
C ARG A 112 -5.03 15.52 -10.44
N VAL A 113 -5.78 15.15 -9.40
CA VAL A 113 -6.93 15.93 -8.90
C VAL A 113 -6.63 16.74 -7.65
N TRP A 114 -5.52 16.45 -6.97
CA TRP A 114 -5.06 17.15 -5.78
C TRP A 114 -3.52 17.25 -5.80
N PRO A 115 -2.96 18.31 -6.41
CA PRO A 115 -1.51 18.45 -6.60
C PRO A 115 -0.80 18.93 -5.32
N ASP A 116 -0.88 18.14 -4.26
CA ASP A 116 -0.27 18.43 -2.97
C ASP A 116 1.25 18.20 -2.96
N THR A 117 1.97 19.04 -2.21
CA THR A 117 3.44 19.01 -2.15
C THR A 117 4.00 17.75 -1.48
N LEU A 118 3.33 17.24 -0.44
CA LEU A 118 3.74 16.02 0.25
C LEU A 118 3.40 14.81 -0.61
N LEU A 119 2.20 14.76 -1.19
CA LEU A 119 1.81 13.71 -2.12
C LEU A 119 2.78 13.61 -3.31
N ARG A 120 3.20 14.74 -3.88
CA ARG A 120 4.22 14.76 -4.95
C ARG A 120 5.52 14.09 -4.49
N LYS A 121 6.00 14.44 -3.30
CA LYS A 121 7.23 13.87 -2.73
C LYS A 121 7.11 12.34 -2.57
N ARG A 122 5.97 11.86 -2.08
CA ARG A 122 5.70 10.42 -1.92
C ARG A 122 5.56 9.70 -3.26
N LEU A 123 4.91 10.32 -4.24
CA LEU A 123 4.84 9.80 -5.61
C LEU A 123 6.25 9.64 -6.22
N GLU A 124 7.10 10.65 -6.11
CA GLU A 124 8.49 10.60 -6.61
C GLU A 124 9.32 9.52 -5.88
N GLU A 125 9.14 9.37 -4.57
CA GLU A 125 9.76 8.33 -3.76
C GLU A 125 9.32 6.92 -4.19
N MET A 126 8.02 6.69 -4.33
CA MET A 126 7.47 5.40 -4.75
C MET A 126 7.95 5.01 -6.15
N LEU A 127 8.01 5.98 -7.08
CA LEU A 127 8.56 5.76 -8.41
C LEU A 127 10.03 5.32 -8.35
N CYS A 128 10.85 5.98 -7.53
CA CYS A 128 12.26 5.62 -7.38
C CYS A 128 12.42 4.22 -6.76
N ILE A 129 11.60 3.88 -5.76
CA ILE A 129 11.60 2.55 -5.14
C ILE A 129 11.26 1.46 -6.17
N VAL A 130 10.16 1.62 -6.92
CA VAL A 130 9.75 0.64 -7.92
C VAL A 130 10.85 0.46 -8.97
N ARG A 131 11.35 1.57 -9.53
CA ARG A 131 12.37 1.57 -10.59
C ARG A 131 13.72 1.02 -10.14
N ASP A 132 14.21 1.42 -8.97
CA ASP A 132 15.61 1.20 -8.58
C ASP A 132 15.79 0.05 -7.58
N ARG A 133 14.73 -0.37 -6.87
CA ARG A 133 14.81 -1.39 -5.81
C ARG A 133 14.03 -2.66 -6.14
N LEU A 134 12.89 -2.53 -6.80
CA LEU A 134 12.01 -3.67 -7.08
C LEU A 134 12.23 -4.25 -8.47
N VAL A 135 12.35 -3.42 -9.50
CA VAL A 135 12.59 -3.87 -10.87
C VAL A 135 14.09 -4.08 -11.12
N VAL A 136 14.47 -5.27 -11.55
CA VAL A 136 15.86 -5.65 -11.85
C VAL A 136 15.98 -6.29 -13.23
N ALA A 137 17.18 -6.28 -13.81
CA ALA A 137 17.43 -6.85 -15.13
C ALA A 137 17.09 -8.36 -15.19
N PRO A 138 16.47 -8.87 -16.28
CA PRO A 138 16.14 -8.18 -17.54
C PRO A 138 14.73 -7.54 -17.58
N GLY A 139 14.11 -7.22 -16.44
CA GLY A 139 12.73 -6.73 -16.34
C GLY A 139 11.86 -7.54 -15.37
N VAL A 140 12.50 -8.20 -14.39
CA VAL A 140 11.81 -8.97 -13.36
C VAL A 140 11.64 -8.12 -12.10
N MET A 141 10.60 -8.39 -11.31
CA MET A 141 10.34 -7.67 -10.07
C MET A 141 10.62 -8.55 -8.84
N HIS A 142 11.32 -8.01 -7.85
CA HIS A 142 11.39 -8.59 -6.51
C HIS A 142 10.04 -8.42 -5.81
N MET A 143 9.32 -9.52 -5.62
CA MET A 143 7.98 -9.48 -5.03
C MET A 143 7.99 -9.24 -3.53
N PHE A 144 8.97 -9.77 -2.81
CA PHE A 144 9.10 -9.58 -1.37
C PHE A 144 10.47 -9.02 -1.03
N VAL A 145 10.47 -8.05 -0.13
CA VAL A 145 11.67 -7.37 0.33
C VAL A 145 11.58 -7.13 1.84
N HIS A 146 12.73 -7.10 2.50
CA HIS A 146 12.82 -6.59 3.87
C HIS A 146 12.51 -5.09 3.91
N PRO A 147 12.22 -4.50 5.09
CA PRO A 147 11.92 -3.06 5.20
C PRO A 147 13.00 -2.14 4.61
N ASP A 148 14.26 -2.58 4.62
CA ASP A 148 15.41 -1.88 4.06
C ASP A 148 15.60 -2.08 2.54
N TRP A 149 14.62 -2.70 1.88
CA TRP A 149 14.62 -3.07 0.46
C TRP A 149 15.61 -4.17 0.07
N THR A 150 16.17 -4.90 1.04
CA THR A 150 16.93 -6.13 0.73
C THR A 150 15.97 -7.17 0.16
N PRO A 151 16.20 -7.69 -1.06
CA PRO A 151 15.29 -8.64 -1.67
C PRO A 151 15.29 -9.99 -0.96
N VAL A 152 14.11 -10.55 -0.79
CA VAL A 152 13.94 -11.92 -0.31
C VAL A 152 13.96 -12.83 -1.54
N PRO A 153 14.84 -13.85 -1.61
CA PRO A 153 14.81 -14.82 -2.69
C PRO A 153 13.44 -15.49 -2.77
N ASP A 154 12.74 -15.33 -3.88
CA ASP A 154 11.42 -15.90 -4.13
C ASP A 154 11.22 -16.22 -5.62
N PHE A 155 10.11 -16.87 -5.95
CA PHE A 155 9.69 -17.14 -7.32
C PHE A 155 9.48 -15.84 -8.10
N ALA A 156 10.04 -15.79 -9.32
CA ALA A 156 9.74 -14.70 -10.25
C ALA A 156 8.26 -14.74 -10.65
N ARG A 157 7.55 -13.61 -10.47
CA ARG A 157 6.22 -13.40 -11.05
C ARG A 157 6.35 -12.61 -12.34
N TYR A 158 5.75 -13.13 -13.41
CA TYR A 158 5.66 -12.47 -14.70
C TYR A 158 4.29 -11.79 -14.82
N GLY A 159 4.24 -10.56 -15.32
CA GLY A 159 2.98 -9.81 -15.56
C GLY A 159 2.71 -8.62 -14.62
N GLN A 160 3.52 -8.43 -13.58
CA GLN A 160 3.56 -7.20 -12.76
C GLN A 160 4.70 -6.25 -13.14
N SER A 161 5.45 -6.58 -14.20
CA SER A 161 6.40 -5.66 -14.82
C SER A 161 5.59 -4.61 -15.58
N LEU A 162 5.75 -3.33 -15.21
CA LEU A 162 5.20 -2.18 -15.94
C LEU A 162 5.67 -2.17 -17.41
#